data_AF-A0A0W0ZC36-F1
#
_entry.id   AF-A0A0W0ZC36-F1
#
_cell.length_a   1.000
_cell.length_b   1.000
_cell.length_c   1.000
_cell.angle_alpha   90.00
_cell.angle_beta   90.00
_cell.angle_gamma   90.00
#
_symmetry.space_group_name_H-M   'P 1'
#
loop_
_entity.id
_entity.type
_entity.pdbx_description
1 polymer ?
#
loop_
_entity_poly.entity_id
_entity_poly.type
_entity_poly.pdbx_seq_one_letter_code
_entity_poly.pdbx_strand_id
1 'polypeptide(L)'
;MLSSSYPFWHNVAQHTGRLFALQEKVTMKQIIARLIERYGDRQTVSRNVQFVVRSFFYWGLLKDSEAIGCYEKNEPLSFSDPNLTILMFESALHAFPDNTKSLDILLNNPAFFPFKIPTITGNFIAQQTDRIDVAHYGGVDELLKIKKPYESIESHVQFAS
;
A
#
# COMPACT_ATOMS: atom_id res chain seq x y z
N MET A 1 -4.81 -2.78 8.22
CA MET A 1 -3.84 -3.81 7.75
C MET A 1 -2.45 -3.58 8.32
N LEU A 2 -1.56 -4.58 8.25
CA LEU A 2 -0.12 -4.50 8.59
C LEU A 2 0.58 -3.26 8.00
N SER A 3 0.18 -2.82 6.80
CA SER A 3 0.71 -1.62 6.15
C SER A 3 0.49 -0.32 6.93
N SER A 4 -0.62 -0.19 7.67
CA SER A 4 -0.94 0.99 8.48
C SER A 4 -0.30 0.93 9.87
N SER A 5 -0.23 -0.26 10.47
CA SER A 5 0.37 -0.44 11.80
C SER A 5 1.90 -0.52 11.80
N TYR A 6 2.50 -0.95 10.69
CA TYR A 6 3.96 -1.15 10.57
C TYR A 6 4.53 -0.41 9.35
N PRO A 7 4.86 0.89 9.51
CA PRO A 7 5.36 1.70 8.39
C PRO A 7 6.65 1.12 7.79
N PHE A 8 7.51 0.47 8.59
CA PHE A 8 8.72 -0.17 8.07
C PHE A 8 8.40 -1.27 7.05
N TRP A 9 7.43 -2.14 7.35
CA TRP A 9 7.01 -3.22 6.44
C TRP A 9 6.47 -2.64 5.13
N HIS A 10 5.64 -1.59 5.20
CA HIS A 10 5.11 -0.90 4.03
C HIS A 10 6.23 -0.34 3.14
N ASN A 11 7.25 0.26 3.74
CA ASN A 11 8.41 0.79 3.02
C ASN A 11 9.20 -0.33 2.33
N VAL A 12 9.44 -1.46 3.00
CA VAL A 12 10.09 -2.63 2.38
C VAL A 12 9.29 -3.10 1.17
N ALA A 13 7.97 -3.25 1.31
CA ALA A 13 7.08 -3.66 0.23
C ALA A 13 7.13 -2.70 -0.96
N GLN A 14 7.06 -1.38 -0.70
CA GLN A 14 7.12 -0.35 -1.74
C GLN A 14 8.44 -0.38 -2.52
N HIS A 15 9.59 -0.47 -1.84
CA HIS A 15 10.89 -0.54 -2.50
C HIS A 15 11.09 -1.86 -3.25
N THR A 16 10.64 -2.97 -2.67
CA THR A 16 10.69 -4.29 -3.31
C THR A 16 9.85 -4.30 -4.58
N GLY A 17 8.60 -3.81 -4.51
CA GLY A 17 7.71 -3.70 -5.65
C GLY A 17 8.26 -2.80 -6.76
N ARG A 18 8.88 -1.66 -6.41
CA ARG A 18 9.58 -0.79 -7.38
C ARG A 18 10.74 -1.47 -8.07
N LEU A 19 11.55 -2.24 -7.33
CA LEU A 19 12.64 -3.01 -7.92
C LEU A 19 12.09 -4.07 -8.88
N PHE A 20 11.03 -4.80 -8.50
CA PHE A 20 10.40 -5.77 -9.39
C PHE A 20 9.66 -5.17 -10.59
N ALA A 21 9.24 -3.91 -10.51
CA ALA A 21 8.67 -3.19 -11.65
C ALA A 21 9.74 -2.85 -12.72
N LEU A 22 11.01 -2.75 -12.33
CA LEU A 22 12.12 -2.43 -13.21
C LEU A 22 12.89 -3.66 -13.71
N GLN A 23 12.89 -4.76 -12.94
CA GLN A 23 13.65 -5.97 -13.23
C GLN A 23 12.90 -7.22 -12.73
N GLU A 24 12.96 -8.33 -13.47
CA GLU A 24 12.28 -9.57 -13.08
C GLU A 24 12.96 -10.30 -11.92
N LYS A 25 14.26 -10.04 -11.73
CA LYS A 25 15.10 -10.64 -10.68
C LYS A 25 15.65 -9.55 -9.77
N VAL A 26 15.55 -9.75 -8.46
CA VAL A 26 16.02 -8.81 -7.45
C VAL A 26 16.83 -9.55 -6.40
N THR A 27 17.98 -9.01 -6.01
CA THR A 27 18.79 -9.59 -4.93
C THR A 27 18.46 -8.96 -3.58
N MET A 28 18.61 -9.74 -2.50
CA MET A 28 18.46 -9.21 -1.13
C MET A 28 19.35 -7.97 -0.89
N LYS A 29 20.56 -7.95 -1.45
CA LYS A 29 21.51 -6.84 -1.32
C LYS A 29 20.96 -5.55 -1.95
N GLN A 30 20.30 -5.62 -3.11
CA GLN A 30 19.69 -4.45 -3.75
C GLN A 30 18.54 -3.87 -2.90
N ILE A 31 17.71 -4.73 -2.31
CA ILE A 31 16.61 -4.29 -1.42
C ILE A 31 17.19 -3.62 -0.17
N ILE A 32 18.16 -4.27 0.49
CA ILE A 32 18.81 -3.73 1.69
C ILE A 32 19.49 -2.39 1.39
N ALA A 33 20.24 -2.28 0.28
CA ALA A 33 20.93 -1.04 -0.09
C ALA A 33 19.95 0.14 -0.22
N ARG A 34 18.80 -0.06 -0.87
CA ARG A 34 17.78 0.99 -1.02
C ARG A 34 17.15 1.39 0.30
N LEU A 35 17.00 0.47 1.24
CA LEU A 35 16.46 0.78 2.55
C LEU A 35 17.50 1.44 3.47
N ILE A 36 18.77 1.08 3.36
CA ILE A 36 19.88 1.75 4.04
C ILE A 36 20.01 3.20 3.56
N GLU A 37 19.87 3.47 2.26
CA GLU A 37 19.87 4.85 1.72
C GLU A 37 18.79 5.73 2.39
N ARG A 38 17.63 5.16 2.72
CA ARG A 38 16.50 5.88 3.36
C ARG A 38 16.61 5.97 4.88
N TYR A 39 17.00 4.89 5.56
CA TYR A 39 16.96 4.77 7.02
C TYR A 39 18.34 4.92 7.70
N GLY A 40 19.41 5.02 6.91
CA GLY A 40 20.79 4.99 7.35
C GLY A 40 21.36 3.57 7.47
N ASP A 41 22.68 3.46 7.40
CA ASP A 41 23.40 2.19 7.49
C ASP A 41 23.42 1.68 8.93
N ARG A 42 22.40 0.90 9.27
CA ARG A 42 22.23 0.28 10.59
C ARG A 42 22.00 -1.21 10.40
N GLN A 43 22.74 -2.02 11.16
CA GLN A 43 22.61 -3.47 11.14
C GLN A 43 21.19 -3.96 11.42
N THR A 44 20.44 -3.22 12.26
CA THR A 44 19.01 -3.45 12.54
C THR A 44 18.12 -3.34 11.30
N VAL A 45 18.40 -2.38 10.41
CA VAL A 45 17.64 -2.22 9.16
C VAL A 45 17.87 -3.43 8.29
N SER A 46 19.13 -3.77 7.99
CA SER A 46 19.49 -4.93 7.16
C SER A 46 18.83 -6.22 7.65
N ARG A 47 18.83 -6.46 8.97
CA ARG A 47 18.24 -7.66 9.55
C ARG A 47 16.70 -7.65 9.48
N ASN A 48 16.06 -6.51 9.74
CA ASN A 48 14.61 -6.38 9.64
C ASN A 48 14.11 -6.52 8.20
N VAL A 49 14.84 -5.99 7.22
CA VAL A 49 14.54 -6.19 5.79
C VAL A 49 14.53 -7.67 5.45
N GLN A 50 15.54 -8.41 5.90
CA GLN A 50 15.61 -9.86 5.64
C GLN A 50 14.38 -10.60 6.18
N PHE A 51 13.92 -10.29 7.38
CA PHE A 51 12.71 -10.91 7.94
C PHE A 51 11.48 -10.60 7.10
N VAL A 52 11.30 -9.35 6.67
CA VAL A 52 10.14 -8.95 5.87
C VAL A 52 10.16 -9.64 4.49
N VAL A 53 11.31 -9.66 3.82
CA VAL A 53 11.47 -10.33 2.52
C VAL A 53 11.29 -11.85 2.66
N ARG A 54 11.75 -12.44 3.77
CA ARG A 54 11.51 -13.86 4.07
C ARG A 54 10.03 -14.17 4.23
N SER A 55 9.25 -13.27 4.86
CA SER A 55 7.80 -13.42 4.94
C SER A 55 7.15 -13.40 3.55
N PHE A 56 7.63 -12.53 2.64
CA PHE A 56 7.14 -12.53 1.26
C PHE A 56 7.41 -13.84 0.54
N PHE A 57 8.59 -14.42 0.74
CA PHE A 57 8.91 -15.76 0.23
C PHE A 57 7.97 -16.83 0.80
N TYR A 58 7.78 -16.87 2.14
CA TYR A 58 6.90 -17.86 2.77
C TYR A 58 5.44 -17.75 2.33
N TRP A 59 4.96 -16.56 2.01
CA TRP A 59 3.62 -16.34 1.47
C TRP A 59 3.51 -16.65 -0.03
N GLY A 60 4.58 -17.14 -0.66
CA GLY A 60 4.59 -17.48 -2.09
C GLY A 60 4.62 -16.27 -3.01
N LEU A 61 4.97 -15.08 -2.51
CA LEU A 61 5.04 -13.85 -3.30
C LEU A 61 6.33 -13.76 -4.12
N LEU A 62 7.37 -14.39 -3.60
CA LEU A 62 8.70 -14.47 -4.20
C LEU A 62 9.07 -15.95 -4.35
N LYS A 63 9.77 -16.27 -5.43
CA LYS A 63 10.41 -17.57 -5.63
C LYS A 63 11.93 -17.41 -5.63
N ASP A 64 12.65 -18.42 -5.17
CA ASP A 64 14.11 -18.44 -5.31
C ASP A 64 14.45 -18.51 -6.80
N SER A 65 15.43 -17.72 -7.23
CA SER A 65 16.03 -17.85 -8.55
C SER A 65 17.07 -18.99 -8.56
N GLU A 66 17.67 -19.25 -9.72
CA GLU A 66 18.78 -20.19 -9.87
C GLU A 66 20.02 -19.80 -9.04
N ALA A 67 20.14 -18.53 -8.64
CA ALA A 67 21.22 -18.01 -7.81
C ALA A 67 20.79 -17.78 -6.35
N ILE A 68 21.61 -18.25 -5.41
CA ILE A 68 21.38 -18.11 -3.95
C ILE A 68 21.27 -16.62 -3.57
N GLY A 69 20.17 -16.26 -2.92
CA GLY A 69 19.91 -14.88 -2.48
C GLY A 69 19.38 -13.93 -3.56
N CYS A 70 19.03 -14.48 -4.72
CA CYS A 70 18.28 -13.81 -5.77
C CYS A 70 16.83 -14.31 -5.76
N TYR A 71 15.89 -13.38 -5.80
CA TYR A 71 14.46 -13.64 -5.80
C TYR A 71 13.86 -13.21 -7.13
N GLU A 72 12.91 -13.99 -7.60
CA GLU A 72 12.08 -13.65 -8.76
C GLU A 72 10.63 -13.43 -8.31
N LYS A 73 9.91 -12.62 -9.08
CA LYS A 73 8.48 -12.41 -8.85
C LYS A 73 7.73 -13.72 -9.13
N ASN A 74 6.86 -14.14 -8.22
CA ASN A 74 5.90 -15.22 -8.48
C ASN A 74 4.64 -14.66 -9.17
N GLU A 75 3.75 -15.51 -9.67
CA GLU A 75 2.51 -15.03 -10.30
C GLU A 75 1.75 -14.06 -9.38
N PRO A 76 1.33 -12.88 -9.88
CA PRO A 76 0.61 -11.91 -9.07
C PRO A 76 -0.63 -12.54 -8.45
N LEU A 77 -0.81 -12.35 -7.14
CA LEU A 77 -2.03 -12.80 -6.47
C LEU A 77 -3.19 -11.93 -6.94
N SER A 78 -4.06 -12.49 -7.78
CA SER A 78 -5.33 -11.87 -8.15
C SER A 78 -6.38 -12.18 -7.09
N PHE A 79 -7.00 -11.16 -6.53
CA PHE A 79 -8.23 -11.30 -5.76
C PHE A 79 -9.41 -10.78 -6.58
N SER A 80 -10.48 -11.57 -6.64
CA SER A 80 -11.70 -11.21 -7.36
C SER A 80 -12.70 -10.44 -6.49
N ASP A 81 -12.50 -10.41 -5.16
CA ASP A 81 -13.42 -9.78 -4.21
C ASP A 81 -13.21 -8.26 -4.18
N PRO A 82 -14.20 -7.46 -4.62
CA PRO A 82 -14.11 -6.01 -4.56
C PRO A 82 -14.03 -5.47 -3.13
N ASN A 83 -14.60 -6.16 -2.13
CA ASN A 83 -14.55 -5.70 -0.74
C ASN A 83 -13.14 -5.72 -0.18
N LEU A 84 -12.35 -6.74 -0.54
CA LEU A 84 -10.95 -6.82 -0.13
C LEU A 84 -10.13 -5.68 -0.73
N THR A 85 -10.42 -5.30 -1.98
CA THR A 85 -9.79 -4.17 -2.64
C THR A 85 -10.05 -2.87 -1.88
N ILE A 86 -11.31 -2.63 -1.51
CA ILE A 86 -11.73 -1.44 -0.76
C ILE A 86 -11.05 -1.40 0.61
N LEU A 87 -10.95 -2.54 1.30
CA LEU A 87 -10.24 -2.63 2.58
C LEU A 87 -8.74 -2.34 2.45
N MET A 88 -8.11 -2.76 1.34
CA MET A 88 -6.72 -2.41 1.03
C MET A 88 -6.55 -0.92 0.80
N PHE A 89 -7.47 -0.28 0.06
CA PHE A 89 -7.46 1.15 -0.17
C PHE A 89 -7.68 1.95 1.12
N GLU A 90 -8.66 1.58 1.94
CA GLU A 90 -8.89 2.17 3.28
C GLU A 90 -7.61 2.09 4.12
N SER A 91 -6.99 0.92 4.19
CA SER A 91 -5.74 0.71 4.94
C SER A 91 -4.57 1.52 4.39
N ALA A 92 -4.46 1.65 3.07
CA ALA A 92 -3.40 2.43 2.44
C ALA A 92 -3.60 3.93 2.67
N LEU A 93 -4.83 4.42 2.55
CA LEU A 93 -5.17 5.80 2.88
C LEU A 93 -4.80 6.13 4.33
N HIS A 94 -5.07 5.24 5.29
CA HIS A 94 -4.66 5.39 6.68
C HIS A 94 -3.14 5.37 6.90
N ALA A 95 -2.37 4.76 6.00
CA ALA A 95 -0.91 4.75 6.06
C ALA A 95 -0.30 6.06 5.52
N PHE A 96 -1.05 6.86 4.75
CA PHE A 96 -0.60 8.14 4.26
C PHE A 96 -0.90 9.27 5.25
N PRO A 97 0.02 10.24 5.42
CA PRO A 97 -0.17 11.33 6.38
C PRO A 97 -1.38 12.21 6.04
N ASP A 98 -1.72 12.34 4.75
CA ASP A 98 -2.81 13.21 4.29
C ASP A 98 -4.18 12.52 4.29
N ASN A 99 -4.24 11.21 4.59
CA ASN A 99 -5.43 10.35 4.48
C ASN A 99 -6.20 10.48 3.14
N THR A 100 -5.52 10.98 2.09
CA THR A 100 -6.12 11.35 0.81
C THR A 100 -5.12 11.06 -0.32
N LYS A 101 -5.54 10.33 -1.35
CA LYS A 101 -4.77 10.10 -2.59
C LYS A 101 -5.70 9.89 -3.80
N SER A 102 -5.17 10.13 -5.00
CA SER A 102 -5.87 9.78 -6.25
C SER A 102 -5.99 8.26 -6.38
N LEU A 103 -7.11 7.82 -6.95
CA LEU A 103 -7.36 6.43 -7.28
C LEU A 103 -6.26 5.88 -8.20
N ASP A 104 -5.77 6.66 -9.16
CA ASP A 104 -4.69 6.23 -10.06
C ASP A 104 -3.39 5.95 -9.28
N ILE A 105 -3.06 6.82 -8.32
CA ILE A 105 -1.90 6.62 -7.43
C ILE A 105 -2.06 5.34 -6.61
N LEU A 106 -3.27 5.03 -6.13
CA LEU A 106 -3.53 3.81 -5.38
C LEU A 106 -3.46 2.57 -6.28
N LEU A 107 -4.11 2.59 -7.45
CA LEU A 107 -4.08 1.47 -8.40
C LEU A 107 -2.65 1.13 -8.85
N ASN A 108 -1.81 2.15 -9.06
CA ASN A 108 -0.43 1.98 -9.49
C ASN A 108 0.58 1.97 -8.33
N ASN A 109 0.14 1.90 -7.08
CA ASN A 109 1.05 1.98 -5.93
C ASN A 109 1.92 0.71 -5.83
N PRO A 110 3.25 0.82 -5.91
CA PRO A 110 4.15 -0.32 -5.78
C PRO A 110 4.07 -1.02 -4.41
N ALA A 111 3.52 -0.36 -3.38
CA ALA A 111 3.30 -0.95 -2.07
C ALA A 111 2.23 -2.05 -2.06
N PHE A 112 1.37 -2.12 -3.08
CA PHE A 112 0.43 -3.22 -3.28
C PHE A 112 1.03 -4.41 -4.00
N PHE A 113 2.34 -4.37 -4.32
CA PHE A 113 3.04 -5.58 -4.72
C PHE A 113 2.81 -6.68 -3.67
N PRO A 114 2.50 -7.93 -4.08
CA PRO A 114 2.44 -8.48 -5.44
C PRO A 114 1.00 -8.60 -5.98
N PHE A 115 0.04 -7.95 -5.34
CA PHE A 115 -1.37 -8.13 -5.65
C PHE A 115 -1.75 -7.48 -6.98
N LYS A 116 -2.58 -8.18 -7.75
CA LYS A 116 -3.20 -7.61 -8.95
C LYS A 116 -4.55 -7.02 -8.55
N ILE A 117 -4.55 -5.71 -8.33
CA ILE A 117 -5.76 -4.98 -7.96
C ILE A 117 -6.69 -4.91 -9.18
N PRO A 118 -7.96 -5.35 -9.08
CA PRO A 118 -8.93 -5.15 -10.15
C PRO A 118 -9.14 -3.65 -10.38
N THR A 119 -9.35 -3.26 -11.63
CA THR A 119 -9.74 -1.89 -11.95
C THR A 119 -11.14 -1.64 -11.39
N ILE A 120 -11.26 -0.76 -10.40
CA ILE A 120 -12.50 -0.36 -9.75
C ILE A 120 -12.63 1.16 -9.88
N THR A 121 -13.83 1.67 -10.10
CA THR A 121 -14.11 3.11 -10.14
C THR A 121 -14.48 3.66 -8.76
N GLY A 122 -14.23 4.93 -8.53
CA GLY A 122 -14.58 5.64 -7.30
C GLY A 122 -16.07 5.56 -7.00
N ASN A 123 -16.93 5.64 -8.02
CA ASN A 123 -18.37 5.46 -7.85
C ASN A 123 -18.74 4.09 -7.26
N PHE A 124 -18.06 3.02 -7.68
CA PHE A 124 -18.27 1.69 -7.12
C PHE A 124 -17.82 1.62 -5.65
N ILE A 125 -16.68 2.25 -5.31
CA ILE A 125 -16.18 2.31 -3.94
C ILE A 125 -17.18 3.06 -3.03
N ALA A 126 -17.69 4.21 -3.48
CA ALA A 126 -18.65 5.02 -2.72
C ALA A 126 -19.99 4.30 -2.47
N GLN A 127 -20.41 3.40 -3.37
CA GLN A 127 -21.62 2.58 -3.18
C GLN A 127 -21.41 1.44 -2.16
N GLN A 128 -20.18 0.96 -2.02
CA GLN A 128 -19.87 -0.23 -1.24
C GLN A 128 -19.39 0.10 0.19
N THR A 129 -18.90 1.32 0.44
CA THR A 129 -18.48 1.76 1.78
C THR A 129 -18.82 3.21 2.07
N ASP A 130 -19.34 3.45 3.27
CA ASP A 130 -19.56 4.81 3.77
C ASP A 130 -18.29 5.45 4.34
N ARG A 131 -17.19 4.71 4.47
CA ARG A 131 -15.96 5.15 5.16
C ARG A 131 -15.02 5.96 4.27
N ILE A 132 -15.20 5.89 2.96
CA ILE A 132 -14.35 6.58 1.99
C ILE A 132 -15.22 7.60 1.25
N ASP A 133 -14.72 8.83 1.16
CA ASP A 133 -15.28 9.90 0.36
C ASP A 133 -14.58 9.97 -1.00
N VAL A 134 -15.35 10.20 -2.06
CA VAL A 134 -14.87 10.22 -3.45
C VAL A 134 -15.17 11.59 -4.04
N ALA A 135 -14.12 12.38 -4.26
CA ALA A 135 -14.20 13.69 -4.88
C ALA A 135 -13.70 13.63 -6.33
N HIS A 136 -14.44 14.21 -7.26
CA HIS A 136 -14.04 14.29 -8.67
C HIS A 136 -13.35 15.63 -8.91
N TYR A 137 -12.07 15.62 -9.31
CA TYR A 137 -11.33 16.82 -9.70
C TYR A 137 -11.08 16.80 -11.21
N GLY A 138 -11.64 17.76 -11.93
CA GLY A 138 -11.33 17.97 -13.36
C GLY A 138 -11.76 16.83 -14.30
N GLY A 139 -12.74 16.01 -13.91
CA GLY A 139 -13.40 15.02 -14.79
C GLY A 139 -12.66 13.72 -15.06
N VAL A 140 -11.34 13.65 -14.79
CA VAL A 140 -10.53 12.44 -15.00
C VAL A 140 -9.94 11.90 -13.70
N ASP A 141 -9.63 12.77 -12.74
CA ASP A 141 -9.04 12.37 -11.47
C ASP A 141 -10.09 12.18 -10.38
N GLU A 142 -10.14 10.94 -9.86
CA GLU A 142 -10.94 10.58 -8.70
C GLU A 142 -10.05 10.58 -7.45
N LEU A 143 -10.33 11.45 -6.49
CA LEU A 143 -9.64 11.53 -5.20
C LEU A 143 -10.42 10.74 -4.15
N LEU A 144 -9.72 9.85 -3.47
CA LEU A 144 -10.24 9.07 -2.34
C LEU A 144 -9.72 9.66 -1.03
N LYS A 145 -10.63 9.89 -0.08
CA LYS A 145 -10.31 10.41 1.26
C LYS A 145 -11.04 9.60 2.32
N ILE A 146 -10.41 9.40 3.47
CA ILE A 146 -11.11 8.76 4.61
C ILE A 146 -12.11 9.74 5.22
N LYS A 147 -13.38 9.32 5.35
CA LYS A 147 -14.37 10.07 6.12
C LYS A 147 -14.00 10.01 7.59
N LYS A 148 -13.73 11.17 8.18
CA LYS A 148 -13.57 11.27 9.64
C LYS A 148 -14.94 11.03 10.29
N PRO A 149 -15.06 10.16 11.29
CA PRO A 149 -16.26 10.12 12.11
C PRO A 149 -16.31 11.41 12.92
N TYR A 150 -17.33 12.23 12.67
CA TYR A 150 -17.70 13.47 13.37
C TYR A 150 -16.84 14.73 13.17
N GLU A 151 -17.33 15.61 12.29
CA GLU A 151 -17.17 17.07 12.35
C GLU A 151 -18.56 17.74 12.32
N SER A 152 -19.55 17.11 12.98
CA SER A 152 -20.97 17.48 12.92
C SER A 152 -21.61 17.81 14.28
N ILE A 153 -20.84 18.21 15.30
CA ILE A 153 -21.42 18.58 16.61
C ILE A 153 -21.21 20.07 17.01
N GLU A 154 -20.34 20.85 16.38
CA GLU A 154 -20.08 22.22 16.88
C GLU A 154 -21.06 23.33 16.45
N SER A 155 -22.12 23.05 15.66
CA SER A 155 -23.09 24.10 15.27
C SER A 155 -24.33 24.22 16.16
N HIS A 156 -24.41 23.51 17.30
CA HIS A 156 -25.61 23.54 18.17
C HIS A 156 -25.41 24.10 19.58
N VAL A 157 -24.24 24.60 19.97
CA VAL A 157 -24.02 25.21 21.31
C VAL A 157 -23.89 26.73 21.25
N GLN A 158 -24.73 27.39 20.44
CA GLN A 158 -24.78 28.85 20.42
C GLN A 158 -26.19 29.43 20.32
N PHE A 159 -27.18 28.77 20.92
CA PHE A 159 -28.48 29.38 21.21
C PHE A 159 -29.12 28.73 22.44
N ALA A 160 -28.61 28.99 23.64
CA ALA A 160 -29.43 29.00 24.86
C ALA A 160 -28.63 29.57 26.04
N SER A 161 -29.18 30.64 26.62
CA SER A 161 -28.87 31.29 27.91
C SER A 161 -27.83 32.41 27.86
#